data_AF-A0A942TJA9-F1
#
_entry.id   AF-A0A942TJA9-F1
#
_cell.length_a   1.000
_cell.length_b   1.000
_cell.length_c   1.000
_cell.angle_alpha   90.00
_cell.angle_beta   90.00
_cell.angle_gamma   90.00
#
_symmetry.space_group_name_H-M   'P 1'
#
loop_
_entity.id
_entity.type
_entity.pdbx_description
1 polymer ?
#
loop_
_entity_poly.entity_id
_entity_poly.type
_entity_poly.pdbx_seq_one_letter_code
_entity_poly.pdbx_strand_id
1 'polypeptide(L)'
;MFDIIIEAIIGFIIDLLANALFFITPKSKLEKNIDKLRNEKWFSTLYQDYRYSYVIWHNRKVKRYLIKSKNVELLIRNEQEKEKFINLIEQEHFKFTGLK
;
A
#
# COMPACT_ATOMS: atom_id res chain seq x y z
N MET A 1 8.99 34.95 27.16
CA MET A 1 9.90 34.94 25.98
C MET A 1 10.70 33.65 25.92
N PHE A 2 11.30 33.21 27.04
CA PHE A 2 11.98 31.91 27.14
C PHE A 2 11.05 30.69 26.95
N ASP A 3 9.81 30.74 27.47
CA ASP A 3 8.87 29.63 27.32
C ASP A 3 8.49 29.35 25.86
N ILE A 4 8.33 30.41 25.06
CA ILE A 4 8.03 30.31 23.61
C ILE A 4 9.19 29.63 22.86
N ILE A 5 10.44 29.93 23.26
CA ILE A 5 11.62 29.32 22.65
C ILE A 5 11.73 27.85 23.04
N ILE A 6 11.42 27.50 24.30
CA ILE A 6 11.42 26.11 24.77
C ILE A 6 10.33 25.30 24.05
N GLU A 7 9.12 25.82 23.93
CA GLU A 7 8.03 25.15 23.19
C GLU A 7 8.39 24.93 21.71
N ALA A 8 8.99 25.94 21.06
CA ALA A 8 9.44 25.82 19.67
C ALA A 8 10.54 24.75 19.49
N ILE A 9 11.50 24.68 20.42
CA ILE A 9 12.56 23.66 20.40
C ILE A 9 11.97 22.26 20.63
N ILE A 10 11.04 22.12 21.58
CA ILE A 10 10.37 20.84 21.86
C ILE A 10 9.58 20.38 20.64
N GLY A 11 8.81 21.27 20.00
CA GLY A 11 8.05 20.97 18.78
C GLY A 11 8.97 20.48 17.65
N PHE A 12 10.08 21.19 17.42
CA PHE A 12 11.06 20.81 16.41
C PHE A 12 11.70 19.44 16.69
N ILE A 13 12.03 19.14 17.95
CA ILE A 13 12.58 17.83 18.34
C ILE A 13 11.54 16.72 18.15
N ILE A 14 10.27 16.96 18.52
CA ILE A 14 9.19 15.98 18.32
C ILE A 14 9.01 15.69 16.83
N ASP A 15 8.97 16.72 15.98
CA ASP A 15 8.83 16.55 14.54
C ASP A 15 10.02 15.80 13.94
N LEU A 16 11.24 16.11 14.37
CA LEU A 16 12.44 15.41 13.93
C LEU A 16 12.42 13.93 14.35
N LEU A 17 12.02 13.64 15.59
CA LEU A 17 11.92 12.27 16.11
C LEU A 17 10.78 11.49 15.46
N ALA A 18 9.62 12.12 15.22
CA ALA A 18 8.49 11.48 14.54
C ALA A 18 8.85 11.10 13.10
N ASN A 19 9.52 12.00 12.37
CA ASN A 19 10.01 11.71 11.03
C ASN A 19 11.09 10.61 11.03
N ALA A 20 12.04 10.65 11.97
CA ALA A 20 13.05 9.60 12.11
C ALA A 20 12.43 8.23 12.42
N LEU A 21 11.43 8.18 13.31
CA LEU A 21 10.75 6.95 13.69
C LEU A 21 9.96 6.36 12.52
N PHE A 22 9.36 7.21 11.67
CA PHE A 22 8.68 6.77 10.44
C PHE A 22 9.63 5.97 9.52
N PHE A 23 10.89 6.40 9.37
CA PHE A 23 11.89 5.67 8.57
C PHE A 23 12.40 4.37 9.21
N ILE A 24 12.23 4.20 10.52
CA ILE A 24 12.70 3.02 11.27
C ILE A 24 11.62 1.93 11.36
N THR A 25 10.34 2.27 11.19
CA THR A 25 9.28 1.27 11.25
C THR A 25 9.45 0.20 10.16
N PRO A 26 9.56 -1.09 10.53
CA PRO A 26 9.74 -2.13 9.55
C PRO A 26 8.48 -2.28 8.71
N LYS A 27 8.65 -2.27 7.38
CA LYS A 27 7.55 -2.54 6.44
C LYS A 27 6.81 -3.81 6.84
N SER A 28 5.49 -3.70 6.92
CA SER A 28 4.57 -4.82 7.06
C SER A 28 4.77 -5.83 5.93
N LYS A 29 4.30 -7.06 6.16
CA LYS A 29 4.35 -8.11 5.14
C LYS A 29 3.58 -7.70 3.88
N LEU A 30 2.48 -6.96 4.04
CA LEU A 30 1.70 -6.44 2.92
C LEU A 30 2.53 -5.44 2.09
N GLU A 31 3.18 -4.48 2.74
CA GLU A 31 4.05 -3.49 2.08
C GLU A 31 5.16 -4.16 1.29
N LYS A 32 5.89 -5.09 1.91
CA LYS A 32 6.98 -5.83 1.24
C LYS A 32 6.49 -6.57 0.00
N ASN A 33 5.30 -7.17 0.09
CA ASN A 33 4.69 -7.92 -1.01
C ASN A 33 4.17 -7.00 -2.13
N ILE A 34 3.59 -5.85 -1.78
CA ILE A 34 3.20 -4.81 -2.76
C ILE A 34 4.43 -4.28 -3.47
N ASP A 35 5.51 -3.94 -2.75
CA ASP A 35 6.75 -3.46 -3.35
C ASP A 35 7.36 -4.51 -4.29
N LYS A 36 7.29 -5.79 -3.93
CA LYS A 36 7.70 -6.89 -4.82
C LYS A 36 6.90 -6.87 -6.13
N LEU A 37 5.58 -6.77 -6.06
CA LEU A 37 4.72 -6.69 -7.26
C LEU A 37 4.93 -5.41 -8.05
N ARG A 38 5.28 -4.28 -7.42
CA ARG A 38 5.57 -3.01 -8.12
C ARG A 38 6.79 -3.09 -9.05
N ASN A 39 7.65 -4.11 -8.92
CA ASN A 39 8.70 -4.39 -9.88
C ASN A 39 8.16 -5.02 -11.18
N GLU A 40 6.94 -5.57 -11.16
CA GLU A 40 6.26 -6.08 -12.34
C GLU A 40 5.55 -4.94 -13.09
N LYS A 41 5.83 -4.80 -14.39
CA LYS A 41 5.28 -3.70 -15.21
C LYS A 41 3.76 -3.61 -15.17
N TRP A 42 3.06 -4.75 -15.22
CA TRP A 42 1.60 -4.81 -15.23
C TRP A 42 1.01 -4.27 -13.92
N PHE A 43 1.59 -4.65 -12.77
CA PHE A 43 1.09 -4.25 -11.47
C PHE A 43 1.46 -2.80 -11.18
N SER A 44 2.66 -2.37 -11.56
CA SER A 44 3.08 -0.97 -11.46
C SER A 44 2.13 -0.04 -12.21
N THR A 45 1.74 -0.43 -13.43
CA THR A 45 0.75 0.32 -14.24
C THR A 45 -0.62 0.37 -13.55
N LEU A 46 -1.11 -0.76 -13.02
CA LEU A 46 -2.35 -0.84 -12.27
C LEU A 46 -2.31 0.02 -10.98
N TYR A 47 -1.19 0.00 -10.28
CA TYR A 47 -1.00 0.68 -8.99
C TYR A 47 -0.87 2.20 -9.12
N GLN A 48 -0.45 2.71 -10.28
CA GLN A 48 -0.40 4.16 -10.55
C GLN A 48 -1.80 4.80 -10.58
N ASP A 49 -2.84 4.02 -10.88
CA ASP A 49 -4.21 4.49 -10.77
C ASP A 49 -4.64 4.59 -9.29
N TYR A 50 -5.00 5.80 -8.85
CA TYR A 50 -5.40 6.05 -7.46
C TYR A 50 -6.61 5.21 -7.03
N ARG A 51 -7.50 4.86 -7.97
CA ARG A 51 -8.70 4.05 -7.71
C ARG A 51 -8.32 2.64 -7.31
N TYR A 52 -7.35 2.06 -8.01
CA TYR A 52 -6.90 0.70 -7.79
C TYR A 52 -5.92 0.59 -6.63
N SER A 53 -5.01 1.55 -6.48
CA SER A 53 -4.15 1.59 -5.28
C SER A 53 -4.99 1.75 -4.01
N TYR A 54 -6.05 2.57 -4.02
CA TYR A 54 -6.97 2.66 -2.90
C TYR A 54 -7.61 1.30 -2.57
N VAL A 55 -8.12 0.57 -3.56
CA VAL A 55 -8.67 -0.79 -3.37
C VAL A 55 -7.62 -1.75 -2.81
N ILE A 56 -6.40 -1.73 -3.33
CA ILE A 56 -5.29 -2.58 -2.85
C ILE A 56 -5.03 -2.36 -1.35
N TRP A 57 -5.06 -1.10 -0.89
CA TRP A 57 -4.77 -0.74 0.50
C TRP A 57 -5.91 -0.93 1.48
N HIS A 58 -7.16 -0.84 1.02
CA HIS A 58 -8.33 -0.74 1.90
C HIS A 58 -9.29 -1.92 1.76
N ASN A 59 -9.31 -2.63 0.63
CA ASN A 59 -10.19 -3.78 0.47
C ASN A 59 -9.67 -5.02 1.21
N ARG A 60 -10.46 -5.54 2.16
CA ARG A 60 -10.09 -6.68 3.00
C ARG A 60 -9.74 -7.94 2.20
N LYS A 61 -10.45 -8.22 1.10
CA LYS A 61 -10.24 -9.41 0.26
C LYS A 61 -8.90 -9.30 -0.47
N VAL A 62 -8.63 -8.15 -1.07
CA VAL A 62 -7.36 -7.87 -1.77
C VAL A 62 -6.18 -7.94 -0.80
N LYS A 63 -6.26 -7.26 0.37
CA LYS A 63 -5.20 -7.32 1.39
C LYS A 63 -4.91 -8.74 1.86
N ARG A 64 -5.94 -9.52 2.16
CA ARG A 64 -5.79 -10.92 2.61
C ARG A 64 -5.11 -11.79 1.55
N TYR A 65 -5.37 -11.52 0.28
CA TYR A 65 -4.70 -12.20 -0.83
C TYR A 65 -3.21 -11.81 -0.87
N LEU A 66 -2.90 -10.51 -0.84
CA LEU A 66 -1.54 -10.00 -0.97
C LEU A 66 -0.65 -10.22 0.25
N ILE A 67 -1.19 -10.36 1.46
CA ILE A 67 -0.40 -10.72 2.66
C ILE A 67 0.27 -12.11 2.51
N LYS A 68 -0.30 -13.00 1.70
CA LYS A 68 0.23 -14.35 1.48
C LYS A 68 1.28 -14.32 0.38
N SER A 69 2.56 -14.43 0.73
CA SER A 69 3.66 -14.41 -0.25
C SER A 69 3.52 -15.48 -1.35
N LYS A 70 2.97 -16.67 -1.04
CA LYS A 70 2.68 -17.70 -2.06
C LYS A 70 1.74 -17.21 -3.17
N ASN A 71 0.80 -16.33 -2.85
CA ASN A 71 -0.11 -15.75 -3.82
C ASN A 71 0.62 -14.69 -4.66
N VAL A 72 1.51 -13.91 -4.05
CA VAL A 72 2.35 -12.94 -4.76
C VAL A 72 3.27 -13.64 -5.76
N GLU A 73 3.93 -14.73 -5.37
CA GLU A 73 4.71 -15.54 -6.32
C GLU A 73 3.84 -16.09 -7.44
N LEU A 74 2.60 -16.47 -7.14
CA LEU A 74 1.65 -16.96 -8.13
C LEU A 74 1.28 -15.88 -9.14
N LEU A 75 1.04 -14.64 -8.70
CA LEU A 75 0.76 -13.50 -9.58
C LEU A 75 1.93 -13.17 -10.51
N ILE A 76 3.17 -13.37 -10.07
CA ILE A 76 4.36 -13.11 -10.89
C ILE A 76 4.53 -14.17 -11.97
N ARG A 77 4.25 -15.45 -11.66
CA ARG A 77 4.57 -16.58 -12.54
C ARG A 77 3.40 -17.09 -13.39
N ASN A 78 2.16 -16.72 -13.08
CA ASN A 78 0.98 -17.27 -13.73
C ASN A 78 0.07 -16.16 -14.25
N GLU A 79 0.00 -16.07 -15.57
CA GLU A 79 -0.77 -15.07 -16.29
C GLU A 79 -2.28 -15.15 -15.99
N GLN A 80 -2.86 -16.35 -15.89
CA GLN A 80 -4.29 -16.51 -15.58
C GLN A 80 -4.62 -16.02 -14.17
N GLU A 81 -3.75 -16.25 -13.20
CA GLU A 81 -3.93 -15.77 -11.83
C GLU A 81 -3.73 -14.26 -11.73
N LYS A 82 -2.81 -13.70 -12.52
CA LYS A 82 -2.68 -12.25 -12.71
C LYS A 82 -3.99 -11.63 -13.21
N GLU A 83 -4.55 -12.16 -14.31
CA GLU A 83 -5.81 -11.66 -14.87
C GLU A 83 -6.98 -11.78 -13.89
N LYS A 84 -7.10 -12.91 -13.16
CA LYS A 84 -8.11 -13.06 -12.11
C LYS A 84 -7.96 -12.02 -10.99
N PHE A 85 -6.73 -11.66 -10.66
CA PHE A 85 -6.45 -10.68 -9.62
C PHE A 85 -6.72 -9.24 -10.08
N ILE A 86 -6.40 -8.89 -11.33
CA ILE A 86 -6.79 -7.61 -11.94
C ILE A 86 -8.33 -7.48 -11.92
N ASN A 87 -9.03 -8.50 -12.43
CA ASN A 87 -10.49 -8.55 -12.40
C ASN A 87 -11.07 -8.40 -10.99
N LEU A 88 -10.41 -9.01 -9.98
CA LEU A 88 -10.82 -8.84 -8.59
C LEU A 88 -10.72 -7.37 -8.15
N ILE A 89 -9.63 -6.68 -8.47
CA ILE A 89 -9.44 -5.26 -8.11
C ILE A 89 -10.51 -4.40 -8.78
N GLU A 90 -10.75 -4.60 -10.08
CA GLU A 90 -11.75 -3.86 -10.84
C GLU A 90 -13.17 -4.08 -10.30
N GLN A 91 -13.54 -5.33 -9.98
CA GLN A 91 -14.83 -5.66 -9.38
C GLN A 91 -15.01 -5.00 -8.01
N GLU A 92 -13.98 -5.00 -7.16
CA GLU A 92 -14.06 -4.36 -5.85
C GLU A 92 -14.08 -2.83 -5.96
N HIS A 93 -13.43 -2.24 -6.98
CA HIS A 93 -13.57 -0.83 -7.29
C HIS A 93 -15.00 -0.47 -7.70
N PHE A 94 -15.58 -1.23 -8.64
CA PHE A 94 -16.94 -1.04 -9.12
C PHE A 94 -17.99 -1.14 -7.99
N LYS A 95 -17.85 -2.16 -7.13
CA LYS A 95 -18.70 -2.30 -5.93
C LYS A 95 -18.57 -1.11 -4.98
N PHE A 96 -17.36 -0.57 -4.84
CA PHE A 96 -17.10 0.58 -3.97
C PHE A 96 -17.71 1.88 -4.51
N THR A 97 -17.66 2.09 -5.84
CA THR A 97 -18.22 3.31 -6.47
C THR A 97 -19.72 3.25 -6.67
N GLY A 98 -20.35 2.08 -6.57
CA GLY A 98 -21.80 1.92 -6.69
C GLY A 98 -22.33 2.18 -8.10
N LEU A 99 -21.45 2.30 -9.09
CA LEU A 99 -21.82 2.26 -10.50
C LEU A 99 -22.41 0.86 -10.76
N LYS A 100 -23.60 0.80 -11.36
CA LYS A 100 -24.26 -0.42 -11.82
C LYS A 100 -24.28 -0.42 -13.33
#